data_AF-A0A327JFN6-F1
#
_entry.id   AF-A0A327JFN6-F1
#
_cell.length_a   1.000
_cell.length_b   1.000
_cell.length_c   1.000
_cell.angle_alpha   90.00
_cell.angle_beta   90.00
_cell.angle_gamma   90.00
#
_symmetry.space_group_name_H-M   'P 1'
#
loop_
_entity.id
_entity.type
_entity.pdbx_description
1 polymer ?
#
loop_
_entity_poly.entity_id
_entity_poly.type
_entity_poly.pdbx_seq_one_letter_code
_entity_poly.pdbx_strand_id
1 'polypeptide(L)'
;MEKIIYLSKKLKAFTSDEIFLLAEMEKEKLEKCLNELVENGTLKQDTQGYIYVEHIPTMIKDIIQSSNTKKQKTEKFGIFIPTLNKFDKIEFSELVTDFLINYTKKFCSPSTLRNYQSIFNKNILPFFEDKDFDDIDSTTIKEFYLYCEKQNLTPIRFKNTMALLKQILKYAKDNGFTKNNFDFQVKRLSAKNEFNINQILFKQGVYQCF
;
A
#
# COMPACT_ATOMS: atom_id res chain seq x y z
N MET A 1 -22.34 -10.40 26.02
CA MET A 1 -21.94 -9.24 25.19
C MET A 1 -20.42 -9.17 24.92
N GLU A 2 -19.55 -9.25 25.93
CA GLU A 2 -18.09 -9.17 25.74
C GLU A 2 -17.52 -10.20 24.74
N LYS A 3 -17.98 -11.45 24.80
CA LYS A 3 -17.59 -12.51 23.85
C LYS A 3 -17.92 -12.12 22.40
N ILE A 4 -19.09 -11.52 22.15
CA ILE A 4 -19.51 -11.08 20.82
C ILE A 4 -18.66 -9.91 20.33
N ILE A 5 -18.34 -8.95 21.20
CA ILE A 5 -17.42 -7.85 20.86
C ILE A 5 -16.03 -8.40 20.52
N TYR A 6 -15.54 -9.37 21.29
CA TYR A 6 -14.25 -10.02 21.04
C TYR A 6 -14.23 -10.74 19.69
N LEU A 7 -15.25 -11.57 19.41
CA LEU A 7 -15.39 -12.27 18.13
C LEU A 7 -15.52 -11.27 16.97
N SER A 8 -16.32 -10.22 17.14
CA SER A 8 -16.49 -9.16 16.14
C SER A 8 -15.16 -8.45 15.82
N LYS A 9 -14.35 -8.15 16.83
CA LYS A 9 -12.99 -7.58 16.66
C LYS A 9 -12.07 -8.50 15.86
N LYS A 10 -12.18 -9.81 16.04
CA LYS A 10 -11.33 -10.82 15.39
C LYS A 10 -11.76 -11.09 13.96
N LEU A 11 -13.06 -11.21 13.72
CA LEU A 11 -13.63 -11.51 12.41
C LEU A 11 -13.59 -10.29 11.47
N LYS A 12 -13.69 -9.07 12.02
CA LYS A 12 -13.77 -7.77 11.31
C LYS A 12 -15.02 -7.62 10.44
N ALA A 13 -15.44 -8.66 9.71
CA ALA A 13 -16.73 -8.80 9.06
C ALA A 13 -17.22 -10.26 9.19
N PHE A 14 -18.52 -10.47 9.37
CA PHE A 14 -19.11 -11.80 9.57
C PHE A 14 -20.62 -11.82 9.31
N THR A 15 -21.14 -12.98 8.93
CA THR A 15 -22.57 -13.27 8.84
C THR A 15 -23.15 -13.67 10.20
N SER A 16 -24.48 -13.65 10.34
CA SER A 16 -25.17 -14.16 11.54
C SER A 16 -24.78 -15.60 11.85
N ASP A 17 -24.62 -16.43 10.81
CA ASP A 17 -24.38 -17.86 10.94
C ASP A 17 -22.95 -18.14 11.38
N GLU A 18 -21.97 -17.40 10.84
CA GLU A 18 -20.56 -17.50 11.24
C GLU A 18 -20.35 -17.13 12.70
N ILE A 19 -20.97 -16.04 13.17
CA ILE A 19 -20.84 -15.68 14.58
C ILE A 19 -21.66 -16.58 15.50
N PHE A 20 -22.79 -17.13 15.02
CA PHE A 20 -23.57 -18.11 15.77
C PHE A 20 -22.78 -19.38 16.05
N LEU A 21 -22.06 -19.90 15.05
CA LEU A 21 -21.18 -21.07 15.20
C LEU A 21 -20.07 -20.84 16.25
N LEU A 22 -19.58 -19.61 16.39
CA LEU A 22 -18.46 -19.27 17.28
C LEU A 22 -18.88 -18.76 18.65
N ALA A 23 -20.09 -18.20 18.76
CA ALA A 23 -20.58 -17.59 19.99
C ALA A 23 -20.98 -18.63 21.04
N GLU A 24 -21.32 -19.85 20.63
CA GLU A 24 -21.80 -20.94 21.50
C GLU A 24 -22.91 -20.46 22.45
N MET A 25 -23.91 -19.77 21.90
CA MET A 25 -25.02 -19.22 22.68
C MET A 25 -26.34 -19.34 21.92
N GLU A 26 -27.46 -19.19 22.64
CA GLU A 26 -28.80 -19.23 22.05
C GLU A 26 -29.00 -18.14 20.99
N LYS A 27 -29.71 -18.49 19.90
CA LYS A 27 -29.92 -17.63 18.74
C LYS A 27 -30.61 -16.31 19.11
N GLU A 28 -31.66 -16.35 19.94
CA GLU A 28 -32.39 -15.16 20.37
C GLU A 28 -31.50 -14.19 21.18
N LYS A 29 -30.64 -14.73 22.05
CA LYS A 29 -29.67 -13.93 22.84
C LYS A 29 -28.59 -13.31 21.95
N LEU A 30 -28.17 -14.02 20.91
CA LEU A 30 -27.21 -13.52 19.93
C LEU A 30 -27.81 -12.39 19.10
N GLU A 31 -29.02 -12.56 18.56
CA GLU A 31 -29.72 -11.53 17.77
C GLU A 31 -29.90 -10.25 18.58
N LYS A 32 -30.32 -10.38 19.85
CA LYS A 32 -30.42 -9.23 20.76
C LYS A 32 -29.07 -8.52 20.96
N CYS A 33 -27.99 -9.28 21.20
CA CYS A 33 -26.65 -8.70 21.34
C CYS A 33 -26.17 -8.00 20.05
N LEU A 34 -26.46 -8.57 18.88
CA LEU A 34 -26.08 -7.96 17.60
C LEU A 34 -26.84 -6.65 17.36
N ASN A 35 -28.15 -6.62 17.65
CA ASN A 35 -28.96 -5.41 17.55
C ASN A 35 -28.44 -4.30 18.49
N GLU A 36 -28.19 -4.62 19.76
CA GLU A 36 -27.63 -3.66 20.73
C GLU A 36 -26.25 -3.12 20.27
N LEU A 37 -25.43 -3.95 19.63
CA LEU A 37 -24.13 -3.55 19.09
C LEU A 37 -24.23 -2.72 17.80
N VAL A 38 -25.28 -2.91 17.01
CA VAL A 38 -25.59 -2.05 15.85
C VAL A 38 -26.10 -0.70 16.33
N GLU A 39 -27.01 -0.67 17.31
CA GLU A 39 -27.56 0.56 17.89
C GLU A 39 -26.48 1.43 18.55
N ASN A 40 -25.53 0.83 19.25
CA ASN A 40 -24.43 1.57 19.88
C ASN A 40 -23.26 1.89 18.91
N GLY A 41 -23.37 1.51 17.64
CA GLY A 41 -22.40 1.80 16.59
C GLY A 41 -21.09 1.01 16.68
N THR A 42 -21.03 -0.04 17.51
CA THR A 42 -19.89 -0.98 17.54
C THR A 42 -19.88 -1.88 16.30
N LEU A 43 -21.05 -2.19 15.77
CA LEU A 43 -21.25 -2.93 14.51
C LEU A 43 -21.98 -2.06 13.50
N LYS A 44 -21.70 -2.31 12.22
CA LYS A 44 -22.50 -1.82 11.10
C LYS A 44 -23.08 -3.01 10.36
N GLN A 45 -24.39 -3.03 10.16
CA GLN A 45 -25.07 -4.06 9.36
C GLN A 45 -25.11 -3.66 7.89
N ASP A 46 -24.85 -4.61 7.00
CA ASP A 46 -25.05 -4.48 5.55
C ASP A 46 -25.87 -5.67 5.01
N THR A 47 -26.02 -5.78 3.69
CA THR A 47 -26.80 -6.86 3.04
C THR A 47 -26.14 -8.24 3.16
N GLN A 48 -24.87 -8.31 3.57
CA GLN A 48 -24.09 -9.54 3.66
C GLN A 48 -23.78 -9.94 5.11
N GLY A 49 -24.00 -9.06 6.10
CA GLY A 49 -23.82 -9.37 7.51
C GLY A 49 -23.47 -8.15 8.36
N TYR A 50 -22.45 -8.28 9.20
CA TYR A 50 -22.02 -7.28 10.18
C TYR A 50 -20.54 -6.97 10.02
N ILE A 51 -20.19 -5.69 10.15
CA ILE A 51 -18.81 -5.18 10.12
C ILE A 51 -18.50 -4.53 11.46
N TYR A 52 -17.38 -4.90 12.08
CA TYR A 52 -16.92 -4.30 13.33
C TYR A 52 -16.33 -2.91 13.08
N VAL A 53 -16.85 -1.91 13.79
CA VAL A 53 -16.39 -0.52 13.75
C VAL A 53 -15.41 -0.29 14.90
N GLU A 54 -14.14 -0.07 14.56
CA GLU A 54 -13.11 0.22 15.54
C GLU A 54 -13.41 1.57 16.21
N HIS A 55 -13.66 1.54 17.53
CA HIS A 55 -13.98 2.75 18.29
C HIS A 55 -12.76 3.69 18.27
N ILE A 56 -12.82 4.70 17.42
CA ILE A 56 -11.87 5.82 17.45
C ILE A 56 -12.27 6.71 18.64
N PRO A 57 -11.35 7.06 19.56
CA PRO A 57 -11.64 7.90 20.72
C PRO A 57 -12.39 9.18 20.34
N THR A 58 -13.35 9.56 21.18
CA THR A 58 -14.36 10.63 20.97
C THR A 58 -13.79 11.97 20.51
N MET A 59 -12.51 12.26 20.82
CA MET A 59 -11.82 13.47 20.36
C MET A 59 -11.61 13.55 18.83
N ILE A 60 -11.77 12.44 18.10
CA ILE A 60 -11.69 12.42 16.64
C ILE A 60 -13.10 12.53 16.01
N LYS A 61 -14.19 12.27 16.74
CA LYS A 61 -15.56 12.38 16.21
C LYS A 61 -15.92 13.82 15.82
N ASP A 62 -15.43 14.82 16.55
CA ASP A 62 -15.71 16.24 16.26
C ASP A 62 -14.88 16.76 15.05
N ILE A 63 -13.67 16.20 14.86
CA ILE A 63 -12.84 16.46 13.66
C ILE A 63 -13.48 15.80 12.42
N ILE A 64 -14.11 14.64 12.57
CA ILE A 64 -14.81 13.96 11.48
C ILE A 64 -16.17 14.64 11.18
N GLN A 65 -16.91 15.12 12.19
CA GLN A 65 -18.19 15.81 11.98
C GLN A 65 -18.02 17.15 11.26
N SER A 66 -16.94 17.90 11.53
CA SER A 66 -16.62 19.14 10.81
C SER A 66 -16.09 18.92 9.37
N SER A 67 -15.78 17.67 9.00
CA SER A 67 -15.36 17.28 7.65
C SER A 67 -16.39 16.42 6.90
N ASN A 68 -17.66 16.43 7.34
CA ASN A 68 -18.80 15.83 6.62
C ASN A 68 -19.15 16.58 5.33
N THR A 69 -18.19 16.68 4.40
CA THR A 69 -18.56 16.54 2.99
C THR A 69 -18.73 15.05 2.78
N LYS A 70 -20.00 14.59 2.69
CA LYS A 70 -20.31 13.26 2.15
C LYS A 70 -19.61 13.17 0.80
N LYS A 71 -18.44 12.53 0.75
CA LYS A 71 -17.77 12.16 -0.49
C LYS A 71 -18.74 11.19 -1.16
N GLN A 72 -19.58 11.69 -2.06
CA GLN A 72 -20.49 10.87 -2.84
C GLN A 72 -19.62 9.75 -3.42
N LYS A 73 -19.94 8.50 -3.07
CA LYS A 73 -19.34 7.34 -3.74
C LYS A 73 -19.77 7.47 -5.19
N THR A 74 -18.86 7.93 -6.05
CA THR A 74 -19.09 8.00 -7.47
C THR A 74 -19.18 6.56 -7.96
N GLU A 75 -20.37 6.09 -8.31
CA GLU A 75 -20.59 4.76 -8.93
C GLU A 75 -20.08 4.70 -10.38
N LYS A 76 -19.52 5.81 -10.88
CA LYS A 76 -18.97 5.93 -12.22
C LYS A 76 -17.55 5.38 -12.24
N PHE A 77 -17.32 4.38 -13.09
CA PHE A 77 -16.00 3.86 -13.39
C PHE A 77 -15.40 4.61 -14.59
N GLY A 78 -14.11 4.93 -14.51
CA GLY A 78 -13.34 5.46 -15.63
C GLY A 78 -12.30 4.43 -16.06
N ILE A 79 -12.12 4.26 -17.36
CA ILE A 79 -10.97 3.56 -17.92
C ILE A 79 -9.90 4.61 -18.18
N PHE A 80 -8.70 4.39 -17.64
CA PHE A 80 -7.55 5.28 -17.81
C PHE A 80 -6.50 4.53 -18.62
N ILE A 81 -6.28 4.96 -19.85
CA ILE A 81 -5.23 4.44 -20.71
C ILE A 81 -4.13 5.52 -20.71
N PRO A 82 -2.94 5.22 -20.19
CA PRO A 82 -1.83 6.16 -20.25
C PRO A 82 -1.51 6.49 -21.70
N THR A 83 -1.60 7.76 -22.06
CA THR A 83 -1.07 8.25 -23.33
C THR A 83 0.40 8.57 -23.13
N LEU A 84 1.27 8.01 -23.97
CA LEU A 84 2.68 8.42 -23.98
C LEU A 84 2.73 9.90 -24.31
N ASN A 85 3.25 10.70 -23.36
CA ASN A 85 3.44 12.10 -23.62
C ASN A 85 4.66 12.23 -24.53
N LYS A 86 4.53 13.02 -25.61
CA LYS A 86 5.66 13.38 -26.49
C LYS A 86 6.58 14.43 -25.83
N PHE A 87 6.77 14.38 -24.52
CA PHE A 87 7.73 15.28 -23.89
C PHE A 87 9.15 14.84 -24.22
N ASP A 88 10.05 15.81 -24.21
CA ASP A 88 11.49 15.61 -24.24
C ASP A 88 11.93 14.70 -23.08
N LYS A 89 13.13 14.14 -23.18
CA LYS A 89 13.74 13.32 -22.14
C LYS A 89 13.60 13.99 -20.77
N ILE A 90 13.03 13.27 -19.79
CA ILE A 90 12.91 13.75 -18.41
C ILE A 90 14.04 13.15 -17.58
N GLU A 91 14.73 13.99 -16.82
CA GLU A 91 15.74 13.51 -15.87
C GLU A 91 15.05 12.84 -14.66
N PHE A 92 15.70 11.83 -14.08
CA PHE A 92 15.11 11.11 -12.94
C PHE A 92 14.83 12.04 -11.73
N SER A 93 15.67 13.06 -11.54
CA SER A 93 15.51 14.07 -10.48
C SER A 93 14.30 14.99 -10.70
N GLU A 94 13.99 15.31 -11.95
CA GLU A 94 12.81 16.07 -12.36
C GLU A 94 11.54 15.25 -12.12
N LEU A 95 11.56 13.96 -12.47
CA LEU A 95 10.48 13.02 -12.19
C LEU A 95 10.20 12.91 -10.69
N VAL A 96 11.24 12.85 -9.85
CA VAL A 96 11.08 12.85 -8.38
C VAL A 96 10.41 14.13 -7.90
N THR A 97 10.84 15.28 -8.43
CA THR A 97 10.26 16.59 -8.08
C THR A 97 8.79 16.67 -8.46
N ASP A 98 8.46 16.27 -9.69
CA ASP A 98 7.09 16.20 -10.18
C ASP A 98 6.23 15.26 -9.31
N PHE A 99 6.72 14.05 -9.01
CA PHE A 99 6.04 13.09 -8.13
C PHE A 99 5.77 13.65 -6.73
N LEU A 100 6.73 14.37 -6.14
CA LEU A 100 6.56 14.96 -4.81
C LEU A 100 5.52 16.08 -4.82
N ILE A 101 5.51 16.93 -5.85
CA ILE A 101 4.59 18.08 -5.97
C ILE A 101 3.18 17.63 -6.35
N ASN A 102 3.05 16.78 -7.36
CA ASN A 102 1.78 16.48 -8.00
C ASN A 102 1.06 15.28 -7.39
N TYR A 103 1.79 14.34 -6.79
CA TYR A 103 1.19 13.21 -6.10
C TYR A 103 1.33 13.35 -4.57
N THR A 104 2.56 13.41 -4.07
CA THR A 104 2.80 13.24 -2.62
C THR A 104 2.22 14.40 -1.81
N LYS A 105 2.46 15.65 -2.22
CA LYS A 105 1.96 16.84 -1.51
C LYS A 105 0.43 16.93 -1.53
N LYS A 106 -0.23 16.41 -2.57
CA LYS A 106 -1.69 16.48 -2.72
C LYS A 106 -2.43 15.36 -2.00
N PHE A 107 -1.84 14.15 -1.96
CA PHE A 107 -2.54 12.95 -1.52
C PHE A 107 -1.95 12.25 -0.29
N CYS A 108 -0.75 12.64 0.17
CA CYS A 108 -0.10 12.04 1.33
C CYS A 108 -0.02 13.00 2.52
N SER A 109 0.16 12.44 3.72
CA SER A 109 0.36 13.23 4.94
C SER A 109 1.71 13.97 4.93
N PRO A 110 1.86 15.07 5.70
CA PRO A 110 3.12 15.80 5.79
C PRO A 110 4.30 14.94 6.29
N SER A 111 4.05 13.98 7.18
CA SER A 111 5.08 13.06 7.66
C SER A 111 5.52 12.08 6.56
N THR A 112 4.58 11.59 5.74
CA THR A 112 4.87 10.77 4.56
C THR A 112 5.73 11.54 3.55
N LEU A 113 5.37 12.80 3.26
CA LEU A 113 6.16 13.64 2.35
C LEU A 113 7.60 13.81 2.81
N ARG A 114 7.81 14.16 4.10
CA ARG A 114 9.16 14.28 4.68
C ARG A 114 9.94 12.96 4.60
N ASN A 115 9.27 11.85 4.88
CA ASN A 115 9.90 10.54 4.80
C ASN A 115 10.30 10.19 3.35
N TYR A 116 9.43 10.45 2.38
CA TYR A 116 9.75 10.23 0.96
C TYR A 116 10.92 11.08 0.51
N GLN A 117 10.93 12.38 0.83
CA GLN A 117 12.08 13.26 0.54
C GLN A 117 13.39 12.70 1.12
N SER A 118 13.36 12.24 2.37
CA SER A 118 14.52 11.63 3.03
C SER A 118 15.00 10.36 2.33
N ILE A 119 14.09 9.48 1.91
CA ILE A 119 14.43 8.24 1.19
C ILE A 119 14.97 8.56 -0.20
N PHE A 120 14.34 9.47 -0.95
CA PHE A 120 14.80 9.87 -2.28
C PHE A 120 16.23 10.43 -2.21
N ASN A 121 16.45 11.44 -1.38
CA ASN A 121 17.73 12.14 -1.30
C ASN A 121 18.86 11.25 -0.80
N LYS A 122 18.59 10.33 0.13
CA LYS A 122 19.65 9.51 0.75
C LYS A 122 19.90 8.20 0.04
N ASN A 123 18.89 7.60 -0.56
CA ASN A 123 18.97 6.21 -1.01
C ASN A 123 18.70 6.04 -2.51
N ILE A 124 17.83 6.85 -3.13
CA ILE A 124 17.39 6.63 -4.52
C ILE A 124 18.16 7.53 -5.48
N LEU A 125 18.07 8.86 -5.31
CA LEU A 125 18.69 9.83 -6.21
C LEU A 125 20.19 9.59 -6.45
N PRO A 126 21.02 9.30 -5.42
CA PRO A 126 22.45 9.11 -5.62
C PRO A 126 22.81 7.94 -6.55
N PHE A 127 21.89 6.99 -6.79
CA PHE A 127 22.11 5.89 -7.73
C PHE A 127 21.65 6.20 -9.15
N PHE A 128 20.63 7.04 -9.32
CA PHE A 128 20.02 7.35 -10.61
C PHE A 128 20.49 8.68 -11.21
N GLU A 129 21.37 9.42 -10.52
CA GLU A 129 21.88 10.72 -10.96
C GLU A 129 22.56 10.68 -12.34
N ASP A 130 23.23 9.57 -12.66
CA ASP A 130 23.98 9.38 -13.90
C ASP A 130 23.22 8.52 -14.94
N LYS A 131 21.93 8.25 -14.70
CA LYS A 131 21.15 7.31 -15.52
C LYS A 131 20.09 8.03 -16.31
N ASP A 132 20.09 7.79 -17.62
CA ASP A 132 18.97 8.18 -18.47
C ASP A 132 17.72 7.40 -18.02
N PHE A 133 16.63 8.13 -17.81
CA PHE A 133 15.37 7.54 -17.35
C PHE A 133 14.82 6.52 -18.35
N ASP A 134 14.99 6.78 -19.65
CA ASP A 134 14.51 5.90 -20.72
C ASP A 134 15.24 4.56 -20.77
N ASP A 135 16.47 4.52 -20.24
CA ASP A 135 17.32 3.33 -20.18
C ASP A 135 17.08 2.49 -18.92
N ILE A 136 16.26 2.97 -17.98
CA ILE A 136 15.92 2.19 -16.79
C ILE A 136 15.13 0.95 -17.23
N ASP A 137 15.66 -0.21 -16.86
CA ASP A 137 15.08 -1.51 -17.15
C ASP A 137 15.19 -2.45 -15.93
N SER A 138 14.87 -3.73 -16.11
CA SER A 138 15.00 -4.73 -15.04
C SER A 138 16.43 -4.91 -14.53
N THR A 139 17.44 -4.64 -15.37
CA THR A 139 18.87 -4.71 -15.03
C THR A 139 19.23 -3.57 -14.09
N THR A 140 18.80 -2.35 -14.41
CA THR A 140 18.99 -1.17 -13.55
C THR A 140 18.36 -1.38 -12.16
N ILE A 141 17.18 -2.00 -12.09
CA ILE A 141 16.53 -2.30 -10.79
C ILE A 141 17.33 -3.32 -9.96
N LYS A 142 17.96 -4.31 -10.60
CA LYS A 142 18.85 -5.27 -9.93
C LYS A 142 20.10 -4.59 -9.39
N GLU A 143 20.70 -3.71 -10.19
CA GLU A 143 21.85 -2.92 -9.76
C GLU A 143 21.49 -2.00 -8.57
N PHE A 144 20.32 -1.37 -8.60
CA PHE A 144 19.83 -0.56 -7.50
C PHE A 144 19.62 -1.37 -6.21
N TYR A 145 19.11 -2.60 -6.33
CA TYR A 145 18.99 -3.52 -5.21
C TYR A 145 20.36 -3.79 -4.58
N LEU A 146 21.37 -4.12 -5.39
CA LEU A 146 22.74 -4.38 -4.92
C LEU A 146 23.38 -3.14 -4.31
N TYR A 147 23.09 -1.96 -4.86
CA TYR A 147 23.47 -0.68 -4.27
C TYR A 147 22.87 -0.52 -2.86
N CYS A 148 21.58 -0.79 -2.69
CA CYS A 148 20.91 -0.73 -1.39
C CYS A 148 21.47 -1.74 -0.37
N GLU A 149 21.89 -2.93 -0.80
CA GLU A 149 22.53 -3.92 0.09
C GLU A 149 23.89 -3.41 0.59
N LYS A 150 24.70 -2.81 -0.28
CA LYS A 150 25.99 -2.23 0.09
C LYS A 150 25.87 -1.07 1.09
N GLN A 151 24.73 -0.36 1.08
CA GLN A 151 24.45 0.74 2.02
C GLN A 151 24.07 0.27 3.44
N ASN A 152 24.04 -1.04 3.72
CA ASN A 152 23.73 -1.60 5.04
C ASN A 152 22.41 -1.07 5.64
N LEU A 153 21.39 -0.89 4.79
CA LEU A 153 20.07 -0.43 5.24
C LEU A 153 19.42 -1.48 6.15
N THR A 154 18.73 -1.04 7.20
CA THR A 154 17.90 -1.95 8.00
C THR A 154 16.81 -2.59 7.13
N PRO A 155 16.34 -3.82 7.43
CA PRO A 155 15.37 -4.52 6.57
C PRO A 155 14.10 -3.72 6.27
N ILE A 156 13.63 -2.92 7.23
CA ILE A 156 12.47 -2.04 7.05
C ILE A 156 12.81 -0.90 6.09
N ARG A 157 13.97 -0.27 6.26
CA ARG A 157 14.42 0.84 5.40
C ARG A 157 14.69 0.37 3.98
N PHE A 158 15.28 -0.81 3.82
CA PHE A 158 15.45 -1.48 2.53
C PHE A 158 14.11 -1.69 1.82
N LYS A 159 13.16 -2.35 2.50
CA LYS A 159 11.81 -2.59 1.98
C LYS A 159 11.13 -1.29 1.55
N ASN A 160 11.16 -0.27 2.41
CA ASN A 160 10.52 1.01 2.14
C ASN A 160 11.18 1.75 0.96
N THR A 161 12.49 1.63 0.81
CA THR A 161 13.24 2.21 -0.33
C THR A 161 12.81 1.56 -1.64
N MET A 162 12.83 0.23 -1.71
CA MET A 162 12.41 -0.50 -2.91
C MET A 162 10.92 -0.30 -3.24
N ALA A 163 10.06 -0.20 -2.22
CA ALA A 163 8.64 0.10 -2.41
C ALA A 163 8.43 1.51 -2.96
N LEU A 164 9.18 2.50 -2.50
CA LEU A 164 9.11 3.87 -3.01
C LEU A 164 9.61 3.94 -4.46
N LEU A 165 10.68 3.22 -4.80
CA LEU A 165 11.15 3.11 -6.18
C LEU A 165 10.05 2.51 -7.08
N LYS A 166 9.39 1.43 -6.66
CA LYS A 166 8.28 0.85 -7.41
C LYS A 166 7.15 1.88 -7.64
N GLN A 167 6.86 2.68 -6.62
CA GLN A 167 5.79 3.67 -6.68
C GLN A 167 6.07 4.80 -7.67
N ILE A 168 7.30 5.35 -7.68
CA ILE A 168 7.66 6.40 -8.64
C ILE A 168 7.71 5.88 -10.08
N LEU A 169 8.21 4.66 -10.29
CA LEU A 169 8.23 4.04 -11.63
C LEU A 169 6.83 3.75 -12.16
N LYS A 170 5.93 3.30 -11.28
CA LYS A 170 4.50 3.17 -11.61
C LYS A 170 3.88 4.52 -11.94
N TYR A 171 4.16 5.55 -11.13
CA TYR A 171 3.69 6.90 -11.40
C TYR A 171 4.17 7.41 -12.76
N ALA A 172 5.43 7.17 -13.10
CA ALA A 172 6.00 7.58 -14.38
C ALA A 172 5.27 6.93 -15.56
N LYS A 173 5.03 5.63 -15.49
CA LYS A 173 4.26 4.88 -16.50
C LYS A 173 2.82 5.39 -16.60
N ASP A 174 2.13 5.53 -15.46
CA ASP A 174 0.71 5.91 -15.42
C ASP A 174 0.50 7.35 -15.95
N ASN A 175 1.52 8.21 -15.89
CA ASN A 175 1.52 9.57 -16.46
C ASN A 175 2.22 9.68 -17.83
N GLY A 176 2.60 8.55 -18.45
CA GLY A 176 3.12 8.54 -19.81
C GLY A 176 4.55 9.08 -19.99
N PHE A 177 5.35 9.12 -18.91
CA PHE A 177 6.77 9.52 -18.96
C PHE A 177 7.68 8.41 -19.51
N THR A 178 7.21 7.16 -19.54
CA THR A 178 7.98 6.04 -20.09
C THR A 178 7.06 4.95 -20.63
N LYS A 179 7.55 4.24 -21.64
CA LYS A 179 6.94 3.03 -22.18
C LYS A 179 7.36 1.77 -21.43
N ASN A 180 8.43 1.85 -20.63
CA ASN A 180 9.00 0.69 -19.96
C ASN A 180 8.05 0.20 -18.87
N ASN A 181 7.95 -1.12 -18.72
CA ASN A 181 7.12 -1.75 -17.70
C ASN A 181 8.01 -2.30 -16.59
N PHE A 182 7.81 -1.79 -15.38
CA PHE A 182 8.60 -2.18 -14.21
C PHE A 182 7.79 -3.10 -13.30
N ASP A 183 7.77 -4.40 -13.61
CA ASP A 183 7.12 -5.38 -12.77
C ASP A 183 8.12 -6.13 -11.89
N PHE A 184 8.28 -5.65 -10.66
CA PHE A 184 9.05 -6.34 -9.62
C PHE A 184 8.30 -6.34 -8.29
N GLN A 185 8.62 -7.31 -7.43
CA GLN A 185 7.99 -7.47 -6.13
C GLN A 185 9.03 -7.44 -5.01
N VAL A 186 8.74 -6.68 -3.97
CA VAL A 186 9.60 -6.58 -2.78
C VAL A 186 9.01 -7.49 -1.70
N LYS A 187 9.56 -8.70 -1.55
CA LYS A 187 9.10 -9.71 -0.58
C LYS A 187 10.21 -10.04 0.42
N ARG A 188 9.83 -10.37 1.65
CA ARG A 188 10.78 -10.97 2.61
C ARG A 188 11.09 -12.40 2.17
N LEU A 189 12.35 -12.78 2.30
CA LEU A 189 12.77 -14.18 2.19
C LEU A 189 12.10 -14.98 3.31
N SER A 190 11.42 -16.05 2.95
CA SER A 190 10.80 -17.01 3.85
C SER A 190 10.66 -18.34 3.11
N ALA A 191 10.50 -19.45 3.83
CA ALA A 191 10.30 -20.78 3.23
C ALA A 191 9.17 -20.80 2.18
N LYS A 192 8.15 -19.94 2.35
CA LYS A 192 7.02 -19.80 1.40
C LYS A 192 7.41 -19.19 0.05
N ASN A 193 8.53 -18.48 0.00
CA ASN A 193 8.98 -17.72 -1.18
C ASN A 193 10.30 -18.26 -1.75
N GLU A 194 10.79 -19.39 -1.23
CA GLU A 194 12.08 -20.02 -1.57
C GLU A 194 12.10 -20.70 -2.94
N PHE A 195 10.91 -21.01 -3.49
CA PHE A 195 10.72 -21.69 -4.78
C PHE A 195 10.14 -20.78 -5.86
N ASN A 196 10.41 -19.47 -5.82
CA ASN A 196 9.96 -18.59 -6.89
C ASN A 196 11.02 -18.56 -8.00
N ILE A 197 10.64 -18.97 -9.22
CA ILE A 197 11.51 -18.99 -10.42
C ILE A 197 12.19 -17.63 -10.71
N ASN A 198 11.57 -16.53 -10.26
CA ASN A 198 12.08 -15.16 -10.41
C ASN A 198 12.75 -14.62 -9.14
N GLN A 199 13.10 -15.48 -8.19
CA GLN A 199 13.76 -15.06 -6.96
C GLN A 199 15.20 -14.67 -7.27
N ILE A 200 15.48 -13.38 -7.07
CA ILE A 200 16.86 -12.91 -7.03
C ILE A 200 17.47 -13.38 -5.70
N LEU A 201 18.13 -14.54 -5.70
CA LEU A 201 18.95 -15.04 -4.60
C LEU A 201 20.42 -14.75 -4.95
N PHE A 202 20.98 -13.66 -4.43
CA PHE A 202 22.41 -13.38 -4.55
C PHE A 202 23.11 -13.68 -3.22
N LYS A 203 23.22 -14.97 -2.86
CA LYS A 203 24.38 -15.37 -2.05
C LYS A 203 25.59 -15.34 -2.99
N GLN A 204 26.72 -14.81 -2.51
CA GLN A 204 27.99 -14.66 -3.24
C GLN A 204 28.18 -15.70 -4.36
N GLY A 205 28.12 -15.26 -5.62
CA GLY A 205 28.21 -16.13 -6.78
C GLY A 205 26.85 -16.42 -7.42
N VAL A 206 26.61 -15.78 -8.57
CA VAL A 206 25.40 -15.92 -9.38
C VAL A 206 25.18 -17.39 -9.74
N TYR A 207 24.08 -17.98 -9.28
CA TYR A 207 23.48 -19.14 -9.92
C TYR A 207 22.08 -18.75 -10.40
N GLN A 208 21.91 -18.65 -11.71
CA GLN A 208 20.59 -18.63 -12.34
C GLN A 208 20.04 -20.07 -12.28
N CYS A 209 18.89 -20.26 -11.64
CA CYS A 209 18.11 -21.47 -11.84
C CYS A 209 17.31 -21.29 -13.14
N PHE A 210 17.58 -22.17 -14.11
CA PHE A 210 16.82 -22.30 -15.36
C PHE A 210 15.46 -22.97 -15.12
#